data_AF-A0A3B9KER5-F1
#
_entry.id   AF-A0A3B9KER5-F1
#
_cell.length_a   1.000
_cell.length_b   1.000
_cell.length_c   1.000
_cell.angle_alpha   90.00
_cell.angle_beta   90.00
_cell.angle_gamma   90.00
#
_symmetry.space_group_name_H-M   'P 1'
#
loop_
_entity.id
_entity.type
_entity.pdbx_description
1 polymer ?
#
loop_
_entity_poly.entity_id
_entity_poly.type
_entity_poly.pdbx_seq_one_letter_code
_entity_poly.pdbx_strand_id
1 'polypeptide(L)'
;MQCRGKAARLAGRFAVKEAISKALGTGIHGVAWREMEVVQLRSGRPTVTLHGNAKRRAELLGISAFDVSIADLAELSIAIAVAVQTNVETKQ
;
A
#
# COMPACT_ATOMS: atom_id res chain seq x y z
N MET A 1 17.99 1.85 -7.82
CA MET A 1 18.41 0.65 -8.55
C MET A 1 17.13 -0.04 -9.03
N GLN A 2 16.87 -0.02 -10.34
CA GLN A 2 15.61 -0.48 -10.93
C GLN A 2 15.83 -1.90 -11.45
N CYS A 3 15.39 -2.92 -10.72
CA CYS A 3 15.45 -4.31 -11.17
C CYS A 3 14.57 -4.46 -12.42
N ARG A 4 15.23 -4.55 -13.59
CA ARG A 4 14.69 -4.35 -14.95
C ARG A 4 13.69 -5.41 -15.47
N GLY A 5 13.14 -6.27 -14.62
CA GLY A 5 12.27 -7.38 -15.01
C GLY A 5 10.77 -7.17 -14.70
N LYS A 6 9.88 -7.71 -15.55
CA LYS A 6 8.42 -7.73 -15.29
C LYS A 6 8.10 -8.39 -13.93
N ALA A 7 8.83 -9.46 -13.58
CA ALA A 7 8.66 -10.18 -12.31
C ALA A 7 9.02 -9.30 -11.09
N ALA A 8 10.16 -8.62 -11.09
CA ALA A 8 10.58 -7.74 -10.00
C ALA A 8 9.56 -6.61 -9.76
N ARG A 9 9.04 -6.01 -10.84
CA ARG A 9 8.01 -4.97 -10.74
C ARG A 9 6.70 -5.48 -10.16
N LEU A 10 6.32 -6.72 -10.46
CA LEU A 10 5.14 -7.37 -9.86
C LEU A 10 5.40 -7.71 -8.39
N ALA A 11 6.59 -8.20 -8.05
CA ALA A 11 6.99 -8.50 -6.68
C ALA A 11 6.93 -7.25 -5.79
N GLY A 12 7.45 -6.11 -6.24
CA GLY A 12 7.35 -4.86 -5.48
C GLY A 12 5.92 -4.37 -5.29
N ARG A 13 5.06 -4.47 -6.31
CA ARG A 13 3.63 -4.15 -6.16
C ARG A 13 2.92 -5.10 -5.21
N PHE A 14 3.28 -6.37 -5.23
CA PHE A 14 2.74 -7.36 -4.32
C PHE A 14 3.16 -7.07 -2.88
N ALA A 15 4.44 -6.78 -2.64
CA ALA A 15 4.96 -6.39 -1.34
C ALA A 15 4.23 -5.16 -0.78
N VAL A 16 3.95 -4.15 -1.61
CA VAL A 16 3.16 -2.97 -1.20
C VAL A 16 1.74 -3.36 -0.80
N LYS A 17 1.05 -4.19 -1.59
CA LYS A 17 -0.32 -4.64 -1.29
C LYS A 17 -0.37 -5.43 0.03
N GLU A 18 0.60 -6.32 0.25
CA GLU A 18 0.77 -7.03 1.51
C GLU A 18 0.92 -6.07 2.69
N ALA A 19 1.83 -5.09 2.58
CA ALA A 19 2.08 -4.09 3.63
C ALA A 19 0.81 -3.27 3.95
N ILE A 20 0.06 -2.84 2.93
CA ILE A 20 -1.22 -2.14 3.10
C ILE A 20 -2.25 -3.03 3.78
N SER A 21 -2.40 -4.28 3.34
CA SER A 21 -3.36 -5.23 3.91
C SER A 21 -3.13 -5.46 5.41
N LYS A 22 -1.85 -5.43 5.83
CA LYS A 22 -1.46 -5.53 7.24
C LYS A 22 -1.78 -4.25 8.00
N ALA A 23 -1.51 -3.09 7.42
CA ALA A 23 -1.86 -1.81 8.02
C ALA A 23 -3.39 -1.62 8.18
N LEU A 24 -4.20 -2.23 7.31
CA LEU A 24 -5.66 -2.27 7.44
C LEU A 24 -6.17 -3.26 8.51
N GLY A 25 -5.27 -4.01 9.15
CA GLY A 25 -5.59 -5.00 10.18
C GLY A 25 -6.34 -6.22 9.67
N THR A 26 -6.34 -6.46 8.35
CA THR A 26 -7.08 -7.55 7.71
C THR A 26 -6.18 -8.70 7.26
N GLY A 27 -4.88 -8.41 7.08
CA GLY A 27 -4.00 -9.28 6.31
C GLY A 27 -4.51 -9.45 4.87
N ILE A 28 -3.84 -10.32 4.12
CA ILE A 28 -4.07 -10.43 2.68
C ILE A 28 -5.38 -11.18 2.31
N HIS A 29 -6.03 -11.82 3.28
CA HIS A 29 -7.28 -12.56 3.12
C HIS A 29 -8.53 -11.72 3.44
N GLY A 30 -8.41 -10.63 4.22
CA GLY A 30 -9.57 -9.83 4.62
C GLY A 30 -9.96 -8.72 3.63
N VAL A 31 -9.17 -8.50 2.58
CA VAL A 31 -9.38 -7.49 1.53
C VAL A 31 -8.86 -8.01 0.20
N ALA A 32 -9.61 -7.82 -0.89
CA ALA A 32 -9.20 -8.34 -2.18
C ALA A 32 -8.05 -7.51 -2.76
N TRP A 33 -7.01 -8.14 -3.30
CA TRP A 33 -5.81 -7.40 -3.76
C TRP A 33 -6.10 -6.53 -4.97
N ARG A 34 -7.18 -6.82 -5.70
CA ARG A 34 -7.69 -6.02 -6.80
C ARG A 34 -8.30 -4.68 -6.32
N GLU A 35 -8.65 -4.57 -5.04
CA GLU A 35 -9.16 -3.34 -4.43
C GLU A 35 -8.04 -2.39 -3.99
N MET A 36 -6.77 -2.79 -4.11
CA MET A 36 -5.62 -1.94 -3.80
C MET A 36 -4.88 -1.62 -5.09
N GLU A 37 -4.86 -0.39 -5.52
CA GLU A 37 -4.13 0.02 -6.71
C GLU A 37 -2.79 0.62 -6.32
N VAL A 38 -1.71 0.14 -6.95
CA VAL A 38 -0.34 0.64 -6.74
C VAL A 38 0.19 1.16 -8.06
N VAL A 39 0.19 2.47 -8.21
CA VAL A 39 0.61 3.18 -9.42
C VAL A 39 1.96 3.84 -9.15
N GLN A 40 2.82 3.91 -10.17
CA GLN A 40 4.06 4.66 -10.06
C GLN A 40 3.90 5.91 -10.93
N LEU A 41 4.04 7.08 -10.32
CA LEU A 41 4.01 8.35 -11.04
C LEU A 41 5.21 8.45 -11.98
N ARG A 42 5.14 9.38 -12.94
CA ARG A 42 6.27 9.69 -13.84
C ARG A 42 7.54 10.10 -13.10
N SER A 43 7.38 10.69 -11.90
CA SER A 43 8.48 11.03 -10.99
C SER A 43 9.16 9.82 -10.34
N GLY A 44 8.59 8.62 -10.48
CA GLY A 44 9.07 7.42 -9.80
C GLY A 44 8.44 7.17 -8.43
N ARG A 45 7.71 8.13 -7.86
CA ARG A 45 7.01 7.96 -6.57
C ARG A 45 5.85 6.95 -6.71
N PRO A 46 5.79 5.89 -5.89
CA PRO A 46 4.63 5.02 -5.81
C PRO A 46 3.47 5.71 -5.10
N THR A 47 2.26 5.53 -5.60
CA THR A 47 1.01 6.03 -5.04
C THR A 47 0.01 4.89 -4.89
N VAL A 48 -0.85 5.03 -3.88
CA VAL A 48 -1.83 4.01 -3.51
C VAL A 48 -3.23 4.58 -3.65
N THR A 49 -4.15 3.79 -4.19
CA THR A 49 -5.58 4.09 -4.20
C THR A 49 -6.35 2.86 -3.77
N LEU A 50 -7.24 3.02 -2.79
CA LEU A 50 -8.08 1.95 -2.29
C LEU A 50 -9.48 2.04 -2.89
N HIS A 51 -10.05 0.87 -3.15
CA HIS A 51 -11.38 0.68 -3.71
C HIS A 51 -12.19 -0.29 -2.84
N GLY A 52 -13.49 -0.42 -3.10
CA GLY A 52 -14.32 -1.50 -2.51
C GLY A 52 -14.25 -1.63 -0.98
N ASN A 53 -14.08 -2.87 -0.50
CA ASN A 53 -13.97 -3.17 0.93
C ASN A 53 -12.69 -2.58 1.56
N ALA A 54 -11.56 -2.61 0.85
CA ALA A 54 -10.32 -2.03 1.35
C ALA A 54 -10.47 -0.54 1.68
N LYS A 55 -11.15 0.23 0.81
CA LYS A 55 -11.46 1.64 1.06
C LYS A 55 -12.37 1.82 2.29
N ARG A 56 -13.47 1.08 2.38
CA ARG A 56 -14.38 1.13 3.54
C ARG A 56 -13.65 0.82 4.84
N ARG A 57 -12.75 -0.16 4.84
CA ARG A 57 -11.95 -0.51 6.01
C ARG A 57 -11.01 0.62 6.41
N ALA A 58 -10.35 1.27 5.45
CA ALA A 58 -9.50 2.42 5.71
C ALA A 58 -10.29 3.58 6.33
N GLU A 59 -11.48 3.88 5.81
CA GLU A 59 -12.38 4.90 6.34
C GLU A 59 -12.80 4.60 7.79
N LEU A 60 -13.18 3.36 8.10
CA LEU A 60 -13.50 2.93 9.47
C LEU A 60 -12.33 3.05 10.44
N LEU A 61 -11.10 2.96 9.95
CA LEU A 61 -9.87 3.12 10.74
C LEU A 61 -9.37 4.58 10.78
N GLY A 62 -10.08 5.52 10.16
CA GLY A 62 -9.67 6.92 10.07
C GLY A 62 -8.41 7.16 9.23
N ILE A 63 -8.07 6.22 8.35
CA ILE A 63 -6.90 6.30 7.47
C ILE A 63 -7.28 7.08 6.21
N SER A 64 -6.60 8.20 5.97
CA SER A 64 -6.87 9.08 4.83
C SER A 64 -5.89 8.87 3.67
N ALA A 65 -4.68 8.38 3.94
CA ALA A 65 -3.68 8.13 2.91
C ALA A 65 -2.69 7.03 3.30
N PHE A 66 -1.95 6.54 2.30
CA PHE A 66 -0.81 5.66 2.48
C PHE A 66 0.42 6.25 1.81
N ASP A 67 1.52 6.37 2.56
CA ASP A 67 2.85 6.58 1.99
C ASP A 67 3.58 5.24 1.95
N VAL A 68 4.17 4.92 0.80
CA VAL A 68 4.82 3.63 0.58
C VAL A 68 6.20 3.80 -0.01
N SER A 69 7.10 2.90 0.38
CA SER A 69 8.44 2.78 -0.19
C SER A 69 8.70 1.33 -0.58
N ILE A 70 9.40 1.14 -1.69
CA ILE A 70 9.74 -0.17 -2.25
C ILE A 70 11.25 -0.26 -2.40
N ALA A 71 11.84 -1.33 -1.87
CA ALA A 71 13.23 -1.68 -2.06
C ALA A 71 13.30 -3.05 -2.74
N ASP A 72 13.78 -3.05 -3.98
CA ASP A 72 14.09 -4.28 -4.72
C ASP A 72 15.56 -4.66 -4.49
N LEU A 73 15.76 -5.87 -3.98
CA LEU A 73 17.06 -6.52 -3.88
C LEU A 73 17.16 -7.61 -4.96
N ALA A 74 18.33 -8.25 -5.07
CA ALA A 74 18.58 -9.24 -6.12
C ALA A 74 17.54 -10.39 -6.13
N GLU A 75 17.12 -10.85 -4.96
CA GLU A 75 16.25 -12.03 -4.83
C GLU A 75 14.91 -11.77 -4.13
N LEU A 76 14.71 -10.57 -3.57
CA LEU A 76 13.52 -10.24 -2.81
C LEU A 76 13.11 -8.78 -3.00
N SER A 77 11.84 -8.50 -2.75
CA SER A 77 11.30 -7.15 -2.74
C SER A 77 10.65 -6.86 -1.39
N ILE A 78 11.02 -5.74 -0.79
CA ILE A 78 10.51 -5.29 0.50
C ILE A 78 9.71 -4.02 0.25
N ALA A 79 8.58 -3.89 0.94
CA ALA A 79 7.83 -2.65 0.98
C ALA A 79 7.52 -2.24 2.42
N ILE A 80 7.54 -0.94 2.64
CA ILE A 80 7.07 -0.31 3.87
C ILE A 80 5.85 0.53 3.50
N ALA A 81 4.80 0.44 4.32
CA ALA A 81 3.60 1.25 4.19
C ALA A 81 3.34 2.00 5.51
N VAL A 82 3.11 3.30 5.41
CA VAL A 82 2.71 4.17 6.51
C VAL A 82 1.28 4.60 6.25
N ALA A 83 0.36 4.21 7.13
CA ALA A 83 -1.01 4.69 7.12
C ALA A 83 -1.08 6.04 7.81
N VAL A 84 -1.53 7.07 7.08
CA VAL A 84 -1.75 8.40 7.63
C VAL A 84 -3.18 8.46 8.16
N GLN A 85 -3.31 8.59 9.48
CA GLN A 85 -4.60 8.81 10.12
C GLN A 85 -4.83 10.30 10.31
N THR A 86 -5.97 10.80 9.86
CA THR A 86 -6.40 12.16 10.17
C THR A 86 -7.41 12.08 11.30
N ASN A 87 -6.92 12.05 12.54
CA ASN A 87 -7.76 12.34 13.68
C ASN A 87 -8.09 13.83 13.65
N VAL A 88 -9.30 14.19 13.24
CA VAL A 88 -9.93 15.46 13.62
C VAL A 88 -10.90 15.15 14.76
N GLU A 89 -10.34 14.85 15.93
CA GLU A 89 -11.04 15.01 17.21
C GLU A 89 -10.12 15.78 18.16
N THR A 90 -10.13 17.11 18.03
CA THR A 90 -9.99 18.00 19.19
C THR A 90 -11.15 17.67 20.13
N LYS A 91 -10.93 16.78 21.09
CA LYS A 91 -11.76 16.75 22.29
C LYS A 91 -11.29 17.89 23.20
N GLN A 92 -12.17 18.87 23.39
CA GLN A 92 -12.16 19.77 24.53
C GLN A 92 -12.35 18.99 25.83
#